data_AF-A0A8T2WLY7-F1
#
_entry.id   AF-A0A8T2WLY7-F1
#
_cell.length_a   1.000
_cell.length_b   1.000
_cell.length_c   1.000
_cell.angle_alpha   90.00
_cell.angle_beta   90.00
_cell.angle_gamma   90.00
#
_symmetry.space_group_name_H-M   'P 1'
#
loop_
_entity.id
_entity.type
_entity.pdbx_description
1 polymer ?
#
loop_
_entity_poly.entity_id
_entity_poly.type
_entity_poly.pdbx_seq_one_letter_code
_entity_poly.pdbx_strand_id
1 'polypeptide(L)'
;WWDFENCHLPSGVNVYRVSQAITAAVRGNGIKGPIQITAFGDVLQLSRANQEALSSTGINLAHIPNGGKNSADRSLLIDLMCWVSQNPPPAHLFLISGDRDFANVLHRLRMNNYNILLATKDTAPSVLCSAASIMWLWNSLVKGENLSGRHFNQPPDGPYASWYGYYKGPLEDPFAVVEQPICSKVEDMPEASSEPAVRPIPKAVMKKICHILSSCPKGMSITDLE
;
A
#
# COMPACT_ATOMS: atom_id res chain seq x y z
N TRP A 1 -4.50 -11.63 0.17
CA TRP A 1 -3.55 -12.58 -0.45
C TRP A 1 -2.20 -12.45 0.19
N TRP A 2 -1.72 -13.52 0.81
CA TRP A 2 -0.42 -13.54 1.47
C TRP A 2 0.49 -14.56 0.79
N ASP A 3 1.63 -14.09 0.31
CA ASP A 3 2.73 -14.91 -0.14
C ASP A 3 3.70 -15.09 1.04
N PHE A 4 3.63 -16.26 1.67
CA PHE A 4 4.44 -16.55 2.86
C PHE A 4 5.87 -16.98 2.52
N GLU A 5 6.17 -17.28 1.26
CA GLU A 5 7.54 -17.57 0.79
C GLU A 5 8.34 -16.26 0.67
N ASN A 6 7.70 -15.17 0.25
CA ASN A 6 8.35 -13.85 0.25
C ASN A 6 8.28 -13.19 1.64
N CYS A 7 7.13 -13.25 2.30
CA CYS A 7 6.87 -12.64 3.60
C CYS A 7 6.69 -13.70 4.71
N HIS A 8 7.80 -14.28 5.14
CA HIS A 8 7.84 -15.24 6.24
C HIS A 8 7.41 -14.63 7.58
N LEU A 9 6.95 -15.49 8.50
CA LEU A 9 6.70 -15.09 9.89
C LEU A 9 8.02 -14.75 10.60
N PRO A 10 8.15 -13.57 11.25
CA PRO A 10 9.34 -13.22 12.01
C PRO A 10 9.51 -14.11 13.25
N SER A 11 10.74 -14.27 13.70
CA SER A 11 11.03 -14.98 14.96
C SER A 11 10.40 -14.25 16.16
N GLY A 12 9.85 -15.04 17.09
CA GLY A 12 9.22 -14.53 18.31
C GLY A 12 7.80 -13.97 18.14
N VAL A 13 7.21 -14.04 16.94
CA VAL A 13 5.82 -13.62 16.71
C VAL A 13 4.86 -14.74 17.08
N ASN A 14 3.80 -14.40 17.80
CA ASN A 14 2.71 -15.33 18.09
C ASN A 14 1.83 -15.51 16.84
N VAL A 15 1.93 -16.67 16.20
CA VAL A 15 1.20 -17.01 14.96
C VAL A 15 -0.31 -16.93 15.12
N TYR A 16 -0.84 -17.23 16.31
CA TYR A 16 -2.28 -17.11 16.60
C TYR A 16 -2.80 -15.67 16.54
N ARG A 17 -1.91 -14.68 16.60
CA ARG A 17 -2.30 -13.26 16.55
C ARG A 17 -2.13 -12.64 15.17
N VAL A 18 -1.57 -13.35 14.19
CA VAL A 18 -1.28 -12.78 12.85
C VAL A 18 -2.56 -12.30 12.17
N SER A 19 -3.60 -13.14 12.13
CA SER A 19 -4.91 -12.76 11.56
C SER A 19 -5.52 -11.55 12.26
N GLN A 20 -5.40 -11.49 13.59
CA GLN A 20 -5.89 -10.37 14.40
C GLN A 20 -5.09 -9.10 14.15
N ALA A 21 -3.77 -9.19 13.99
CA ALA A 21 -2.88 -8.08 13.72
C ALA A 21 -3.13 -7.47 12.33
N ILE A 22 -3.28 -8.32 11.30
CA ILE A 22 -3.69 -7.92 9.95
C ILE A 22 -5.04 -7.21 10.01
N THR A 23 -6.01 -7.82 10.69
CA THR A 23 -7.35 -7.24 10.86
C THR A 23 -7.27 -5.89 11.56
N ALA A 24 -6.52 -5.77 12.66
CA ALA A 24 -6.37 -4.54 13.42
C ALA A 24 -5.72 -3.42 12.58
N ALA A 25 -4.71 -3.73 11.77
CA ALA A 25 -4.08 -2.75 10.88
C ALA A 25 -5.06 -2.23 9.81
N VAL A 26 -5.83 -3.13 9.20
CA VAL A 26 -6.87 -2.77 8.22
C VAL A 26 -7.97 -1.93 8.87
N ARG A 27 -8.45 -2.32 10.06
CA ARG A 27 -9.47 -1.57 10.81
C ARG A 27 -8.97 -0.21 11.31
N GLY A 28 -7.69 -0.12 11.70
CA GLY A 28 -7.05 1.13 12.11
C GLY A 28 -7.07 2.19 11.01
N ASN A 29 -7.14 1.77 9.75
CA ASN A 29 -7.26 2.64 8.58
C ASN A 29 -8.72 2.91 8.16
N GLY A 30 -9.69 2.60 9.02
CA GLY A 30 -11.10 2.86 8.76
C GLY A 30 -11.77 1.90 7.77
N ILE A 31 -11.06 0.88 7.29
CA ILE A 31 -11.57 -0.10 6.33
C ILE A 31 -12.50 -1.08 7.05
N LYS A 32 -13.76 -1.14 6.61
CA LYS A 32 -14.84 -1.97 7.19
C LYS A 32 -15.21 -3.11 6.23
N GLY A 33 -15.97 -4.10 6.73
CA GLY A 33 -16.44 -5.23 5.92
C GLY A 33 -15.68 -6.54 6.15
N PRO A 34 -16.10 -7.66 5.55
CA PRO A 34 -15.49 -8.97 5.76
C PRO A 34 -14.02 -8.97 5.30
N ILE A 35 -13.15 -9.65 6.06
CA ILE A 35 -11.74 -9.83 5.72
C ILE A 35 -11.52 -11.31 5.46
N GLN A 36 -11.01 -11.65 4.28
CA GLN A 36 -10.60 -12.99 3.92
C GLN A 36 -9.09 -13.00 3.68
N ILE A 37 -8.40 -13.93 4.34
CA ILE A 37 -6.96 -14.06 4.25
C ILE A 37 -6.66 -15.46 3.72
N THR A 38 -6.09 -15.51 2.52
CA THR A 38 -5.56 -16.73 1.92
C THR A 38 -4.06 -16.59 1.81
N ALA A 39 -3.34 -17.58 2.34
CA ALA A 39 -1.89 -17.68 2.31
C ALA A 39 -1.46 -18.74 1.28
N PHE A 40 -0.51 -18.40 0.42
CA PHE A 40 -0.06 -19.19 -0.72
C PHE A 40 1.42 -19.55 -0.57
N GLY A 41 1.73 -20.80 -0.88
CA GLY A 41 3.10 -21.32 -0.90
C GLY A 41 3.17 -22.79 -0.51
N ASP A 42 4.39 -23.29 -0.35
CA ASP A 42 4.60 -24.66 0.09
C ASP A 42 4.36 -24.82 1.60
N VAL A 43 3.15 -25.27 1.94
CA VAL A 43 2.74 -25.57 3.33
C VAL A 43 3.71 -26.55 4.02
N LEU A 44 4.44 -27.41 3.30
CA LEU A 44 5.41 -28.32 3.90
C LEU A 44 6.63 -27.59 4.49
N GLN A 45 6.89 -26.35 4.05
CA GLN A 45 7.95 -25.50 4.63
C GLN A 45 7.53 -24.88 5.96
N LEU A 46 6.24 -24.86 6.29
CA LEU A 46 5.73 -24.41 7.58
C LEU A 46 5.73 -25.56 8.59
N SER A 47 6.14 -25.28 9.83
CA SER A 47 5.99 -26.26 10.91
C SER A 47 4.51 -26.60 11.13
N ARG A 48 4.22 -27.84 11.54
CA ARG A 48 2.85 -28.27 11.83
C ARG A 48 2.13 -27.36 12.82
N ALA A 49 2.84 -26.90 13.86
CA ALA A 49 2.32 -25.94 14.82
C ALA A 49 1.90 -24.61 14.16
N ASN A 50 2.69 -24.09 13.22
CA ASN A 50 2.35 -22.86 12.50
C ASN A 50 1.17 -23.08 11.55
N GLN A 51 1.09 -24.22 10.87
CA GLN A 51 -0.04 -24.56 9.99
C GLN A 51 -1.36 -24.62 10.78
N GLU A 52 -1.35 -25.34 11.91
CA GLU A 52 -2.51 -25.46 12.80
C GLU A 52 -2.89 -24.09 13.39
N ALA A 53 -1.90 -23.30 13.82
CA ALA A 53 -2.14 -21.96 14.33
C ALA A 53 -2.79 -21.04 13.27
N LEU A 54 -2.24 -20.97 12.06
CA LEU A 54 -2.81 -20.15 10.97
C LEU A 54 -4.24 -20.61 10.63
N SER A 55 -4.44 -21.92 10.48
CA SER A 55 -5.76 -22.50 10.17
C SER A 55 -6.78 -22.19 11.28
N SER A 56 -6.38 -22.27 12.55
CA SER A 56 -7.25 -21.96 13.69
C SER A 56 -7.67 -20.49 13.76
N THR A 57 -6.89 -19.59 13.15
CA THR A 57 -7.20 -18.15 13.09
C THR A 57 -8.08 -17.76 11.89
N GLY A 58 -8.53 -18.74 11.10
CA GLY A 58 -9.35 -18.52 9.91
C GLY A 58 -8.57 -18.10 8.67
N ILE A 59 -7.24 -18.26 8.67
CA ILE A 59 -6.40 -18.05 7.48
C ILE A 59 -6.50 -19.33 6.63
N ASN A 60 -6.91 -19.19 5.37
CA ASN A 60 -6.95 -20.29 4.43
C ASN A 60 -5.54 -20.57 3.90
N LEU A 61 -5.05 -21.80 4.04
CA LEU A 61 -3.74 -22.21 3.54
C LEU A 61 -3.89 -22.92 2.19
N ALA A 62 -3.48 -22.24 1.12
CA ALA A 62 -3.40 -22.82 -0.21
C ALA A 62 -2.04 -23.52 -0.38
N HIS A 63 -2.03 -24.85 -0.28
CA HIS A 63 -0.83 -25.65 -0.51
C HIS A 63 -0.48 -25.68 -1.99
N ILE A 64 0.70 -25.15 -2.31
CA ILE A 64 1.27 -25.17 -3.65
C ILE A 64 2.58 -25.97 -3.55
N PRO A 65 2.61 -27.20 -4.07
CA PRO A 65 3.84 -27.98 -4.06
C PRO A 65 4.92 -27.25 -4.86
N ASN A 66 6.15 -27.30 -4.37
CA ASN A 66 7.30 -26.59 -4.93
C ASN A 66 7.75 -27.21 -6.27
N GLY A 67 6.89 -27.11 -7.29
CA GLY A 67 7.05 -27.69 -8.62
C GLY A 67 7.72 -26.77 -9.63
N GLY A 68 8.18 -25.58 -9.19
CA GLY A 68 8.88 -24.62 -10.04
C GLY A 68 8.93 -23.22 -9.43
N LYS A 69 9.92 -22.43 -9.86
CA LYS A 69 10.06 -21.01 -9.51
C LYS A 69 8.77 -20.26 -9.90
N ASN A 70 8.23 -19.50 -8.96
CA ASN A 70 7.05 -18.65 -9.14
C ASN A 70 5.74 -19.44 -9.31
N SER A 71 5.67 -20.68 -8.79
CA SER A 71 4.43 -21.47 -8.76
C SER A 71 3.41 -20.87 -7.79
N ALA A 72 3.89 -20.41 -6.63
CA ALA A 72 3.11 -19.66 -5.65
C ALA A 72 2.53 -18.38 -6.27
N ASP A 73 3.36 -17.58 -6.93
CA ASP A 73 2.95 -16.29 -7.52
C ASP A 73 1.89 -16.44 -8.59
N ARG A 74 2.05 -17.42 -9.48
CA ARG A 74 1.07 -17.71 -10.54
C ARG A 74 -0.28 -18.10 -9.95
N SER A 75 -0.27 -18.96 -8.93
CA SER A 75 -1.50 -19.42 -8.29
C SER A 75 -2.20 -18.28 -7.53
N LEU A 76 -1.43 -17.46 -6.82
CA LEU A 76 -1.92 -16.26 -6.15
C LEU A 76 -2.55 -15.31 -7.16
N LEU A 77 -1.89 -15.07 -8.29
CA LEU A 77 -2.39 -14.18 -9.34
C LEU A 77 -3.67 -14.71 -9.99
N ILE A 78 -3.76 -16.02 -10.25
CA ILE A 78 -4.97 -16.65 -10.79
C ILE A 78 -6.13 -16.49 -9.82
N ASP A 79 -5.92 -16.76 -8.52
CA ASP A 79 -6.93 -16.61 -7.49
C ASP A 79 -7.40 -15.15 -7.36
N LEU A 80 -6.46 -14.20 -7.35
CA LEU A 80 -6.75 -12.76 -7.34
C LEU A 80 -7.60 -12.34 -8.53
N MET A 81 -7.23 -12.76 -9.74
CA MET A 81 -7.96 -12.39 -10.97
C MET A 81 -9.36 -13.03 -11.02
N CYS A 82 -9.48 -14.27 -10.54
CA CYS A 82 -10.76 -14.96 -10.42
C CYS A 82 -11.68 -14.27 -9.40
N TRP A 83 -11.12 -13.76 -8.30
CA TRP A 83 -11.88 -13.01 -7.31
C TRP A 83 -12.34 -11.66 -7.87
N VAL A 84 -11.44 -10.93 -8.53
CA VAL A 84 -11.71 -9.62 -9.14
C VAL A 84 -12.78 -9.70 -10.23
N SER A 85 -12.89 -10.80 -10.98
CA SER A 85 -13.93 -10.96 -12.00
C SER A 85 -15.34 -11.11 -11.40
N GLN A 86 -15.43 -11.57 -10.15
CA GLN A 86 -16.70 -11.80 -9.45
C GLN A 86 -17.08 -10.65 -8.51
N ASN A 87 -16.12 -9.79 -8.14
CA ASN A 87 -16.29 -8.74 -7.14
C ASN A 87 -15.90 -7.38 -7.72
N PRO A 88 -16.81 -6.68 -8.44
CA PRO A 88 -16.53 -5.35 -8.97
C PRO A 88 -16.29 -4.31 -7.85
N PRO A 89 -15.66 -3.16 -8.16
CA PRO A 89 -15.46 -2.09 -7.17
C PRO A 89 -16.80 -1.56 -6.60
N PRO A 90 -16.82 -1.06 -5.35
CA PRO A 90 -15.69 -0.80 -4.48
C PRO A 90 -15.22 -2.02 -3.67
N ALA A 91 -13.92 -2.33 -3.72
CA ALA A 91 -13.29 -3.40 -2.97
C ALA A 91 -11.83 -3.09 -2.62
N HIS A 92 -11.37 -3.65 -1.49
CA HIS A 92 -10.01 -3.50 -1.01
C HIS A 92 -9.23 -4.79 -1.26
N LEU A 93 -8.10 -4.68 -1.95
CA LEU A 93 -7.24 -5.81 -2.26
C LEU A 93 -5.99 -5.70 -1.40
N PHE A 94 -5.76 -6.65 -0.50
CA PHE A 94 -4.57 -6.69 0.34
C PHE A 94 -3.60 -7.76 -0.14
N LEU A 95 -2.46 -7.32 -0.68
CA LEU A 95 -1.33 -8.15 -1.04
C LEU A 95 -0.25 -8.08 0.04
N ILE A 96 0.21 -9.23 0.53
CA ILE A 96 1.39 -9.35 1.39
C ILE A 96 2.44 -10.10 0.57
N SER A 97 3.28 -9.37 -0.15
CA SER A 97 4.41 -9.88 -0.95
C SER A 97 5.36 -8.73 -1.29
N GLY A 98 6.65 -9.03 -1.44
CA GLY A 98 7.67 -8.09 -1.92
C GLY A 98 8.07 -8.27 -3.38
N ASP A 99 7.39 -9.13 -4.15
CA ASP A 99 7.76 -9.40 -5.54
C ASP A 99 7.32 -8.29 -6.51
N ARG A 100 8.27 -7.85 -7.36
CA ARG A 100 8.08 -6.82 -8.39
C ARG A 100 7.14 -7.27 -9.50
N ASP A 101 7.00 -8.57 -9.73
CA ASP A 101 6.16 -9.13 -10.79
C ASP A 101 4.68 -8.77 -10.59
N PHE A 102 4.25 -8.52 -9.35
CA PHE A 102 2.89 -8.08 -9.05
C PHE A 102 2.62 -6.61 -9.39
N ALA A 103 3.65 -5.77 -9.57
CA ALA A 103 3.47 -4.32 -9.68
C ALA A 103 2.58 -3.92 -10.86
N ASN A 104 2.78 -4.56 -12.02
CA ASN A 104 1.97 -4.31 -13.22
C ASN A 104 0.50 -4.64 -12.98
N VAL A 105 0.23 -5.75 -12.28
CA VAL A 105 -1.13 -6.20 -11.96
C VAL A 105 -1.80 -5.23 -10.99
N LEU A 106 -1.12 -4.89 -9.90
CA LEU A 106 -1.63 -3.96 -8.89
C LEU A 106 -1.95 -2.60 -9.50
N HIS A 107 -1.08 -2.10 -10.37
CA HIS A 107 -1.31 -0.84 -11.06
C HIS A 107 -2.57 -0.88 -11.92
N ARG A 108 -2.78 -1.96 -12.69
CA ARG A 108 -4.01 -2.13 -13.49
C ARG A 108 -5.26 -2.23 -12.61
N LEU A 109 -5.19 -2.91 -11.47
CA LEU A 109 -6.29 -3.01 -10.53
C LEU A 109 -6.63 -1.64 -9.93
N ARG A 110 -5.63 -0.84 -9.58
CA ARG A 110 -5.83 0.53 -9.12
C ARG A 110 -6.51 1.39 -10.18
N MET A 111 -6.09 1.29 -11.44
CA MET A 111 -6.74 2.00 -12.56
C MET A 111 -8.19 1.54 -12.79
N ASN A 112 -8.56 0.35 -12.33
CA ASN A 112 -9.93 -0.18 -12.31
C ASN A 112 -10.67 0.16 -11.01
N ASN A 113 -10.28 1.21 -10.29
CA ASN A 113 -10.92 1.71 -9.07
C ASN A 113 -10.89 0.77 -7.85
N TYR A 114 -9.97 -0.22 -7.81
CA TYR A 114 -9.72 -1.01 -6.60
C TYR A 114 -8.76 -0.28 -5.66
N ASN A 115 -9.03 -0.34 -4.36
CA ASN A 115 -8.09 0.17 -3.36
C ASN A 115 -7.04 -0.88 -3.02
N ILE A 116 -5.77 -0.58 -3.27
CA ILE A 116 -4.66 -1.52 -3.11
C ILE A 116 -3.98 -1.32 -1.76
N LEU A 117 -3.95 -2.37 -0.95
CA LEU A 117 -3.25 -2.46 0.33
C LEU A 117 -2.03 -3.37 0.13
N LEU A 118 -0.87 -2.99 0.65
CA LEU A 118 0.38 -3.72 0.46
C LEU A 118 1.11 -3.97 1.79
N ALA A 119 1.69 -5.13 2.00
CA ALA A 119 2.65 -5.32 3.08
C ALA A 119 3.90 -6.06 2.60
N THR A 120 5.06 -5.55 2.99
CA THR A 120 6.37 -6.05 2.56
C THR A 120 7.32 -6.21 3.74
N LYS A 121 8.28 -7.14 3.67
CA LYS A 121 9.21 -7.43 4.77
C LYS A 121 10.17 -6.26 5.10
N ASP A 122 10.67 -5.59 4.08
CA ASP A 122 11.70 -4.55 4.19
C ASP A 122 11.36 -3.38 3.24
N THR A 123 12.34 -2.87 2.49
CA THR A 123 12.14 -1.92 1.40
C THR A 123 11.38 -2.55 0.24
N ALA A 124 10.09 -2.23 0.15
CA ALA A 124 9.31 -2.50 -1.04
C ALA A 124 9.94 -1.80 -2.26
N PRO A 125 10.08 -2.49 -3.41
CA PRO A 125 10.40 -1.86 -4.67
C PRO A 125 9.51 -0.64 -4.94
N SER A 126 10.10 0.48 -5.36
CA SER A 126 9.35 1.74 -5.64
C SER A 126 8.17 1.55 -6.59
N VAL A 127 8.28 0.61 -7.53
CA VAL A 127 7.23 0.24 -8.49
C VAL A 127 6.02 -0.41 -7.82
N LEU A 128 6.21 -1.16 -6.73
CA LEU A 128 5.08 -1.70 -5.94
C LEU A 128 4.44 -0.61 -5.08
N CYS A 129 5.26 0.24 -4.46
CA CYS A 129 4.79 1.37 -3.65
C CYS A 129 3.92 2.32 -4.47
N SER A 130 4.30 2.59 -5.73
CA SER A 130 3.54 3.50 -6.60
C SER A 130 2.16 2.96 -6.99
N ALA A 131 1.95 1.65 -6.94
CA ALA A 131 0.65 1.02 -7.17
C ALA A 131 -0.20 0.89 -5.89
N ALA A 132 0.43 0.90 -4.70
CA ALA A 132 -0.24 0.75 -3.42
C ALA A 132 -0.84 2.07 -2.93
N SER A 133 -2.01 2.02 -2.28
CA SER A 133 -2.60 3.16 -1.58
C SER A 133 -2.06 3.26 -0.16
N ILE A 134 -2.10 2.14 0.56
CA ILE A 134 -1.61 2.02 1.95
C ILE A 134 -0.64 0.85 2.03
N MET A 135 0.48 1.05 2.72
CA MET A 135 1.53 0.07 2.87
C MET A 135 1.94 -0.13 4.32
N TRP A 136 2.21 -1.37 4.71
CA TRP A 136 2.77 -1.70 6.02
C TRP A 136 4.08 -2.47 5.88
N LEU A 137 4.94 -2.31 6.88
CA LEU A 137 6.06 -3.23 7.09
C LEU A 137 5.52 -4.49 7.74
N TRP A 138 5.65 -5.62 7.04
CA TRP A 138 5.13 -6.92 7.47
C TRP A 138 5.57 -7.27 8.89
N ASN A 139 6.86 -7.11 9.19
CA ASN A 139 7.43 -7.43 10.51
C ASN A 139 6.79 -6.60 11.64
N SER A 140 6.57 -5.31 11.41
CA SER A 140 5.95 -4.41 12.39
C SER A 140 4.44 -4.64 12.49
N LEU A 141 3.79 -4.96 11.37
CA LEU A 141 2.37 -5.26 11.30
C LEU A 141 2.04 -6.49 12.13
N VAL A 142 2.77 -7.61 11.95
CA VAL A 142 2.49 -8.85 12.69
C VAL A 142 2.81 -8.76 14.18
N LYS A 143 3.70 -7.84 14.58
CA LYS A 143 3.95 -7.50 15.99
C LYS A 143 2.90 -6.56 16.58
N GLY A 144 2.10 -5.90 15.74
CA GLY A 144 1.07 -4.94 16.15
C GLY A 144 1.59 -3.54 16.47
N GLU A 145 2.82 -3.20 16.04
CA GLU A 145 3.49 -1.94 16.41
C GLU A 145 3.17 -0.77 15.46
N ASN A 146 2.77 -1.05 14.21
CA ASN A 146 2.51 -0.02 13.20
C ASN A 146 1.17 -0.25 12.51
N LEU A 147 0.08 0.19 13.15
CA LEU A 147 -1.29 -0.04 12.65
C LEU A 147 -1.74 1.00 11.63
N SER A 148 -1.17 2.21 11.65
CA SER A 148 -1.63 3.34 10.81
C SER A 148 -1.21 3.24 9.35
N GLY A 149 -0.19 2.46 8.99
CA GLY A 149 0.23 2.28 7.59
C GLY A 149 0.77 3.56 6.93
N ARG A 150 1.63 3.39 5.94
CA ARG A 150 2.19 4.47 5.11
C ARG A 150 1.32 4.68 3.90
N HIS A 151 0.89 5.91 3.65
CA HIS A 151 -0.02 6.22 2.55
C HIS A 151 0.77 6.75 1.36
N PHE A 152 0.73 6.06 0.22
CA PHE A 152 1.44 6.46 -1.00
C PHE A 152 0.51 7.09 -2.03
N ASN A 153 -0.75 6.67 -2.07
CA ASN A 153 -1.72 7.18 -3.02
C ASN A 153 -3.07 7.42 -2.34
N GLN A 154 -3.80 8.41 -2.84
CA GLN A 154 -5.22 8.53 -2.56
C GLN A 154 -5.99 7.41 -3.25
N PRO A 155 -7.15 7.01 -2.68
CA PRO A 155 -8.01 6.03 -3.33
C PRO A 155 -8.41 6.49 -4.74
N PRO A 156 -8.57 5.54 -5.68
CA PRO A 156 -8.63 5.83 -7.12
C PRO A 156 -9.92 6.56 -7.58
N ASP A 157 -10.94 6.63 -6.72
CA ASP A 157 -12.21 7.32 -6.97
C ASP A 157 -12.13 8.85 -6.81
N GLY A 158 -10.97 9.38 -6.45
CA GLY A 158 -10.68 10.81 -6.47
C GLY A 158 -11.11 11.55 -5.19
N PRO A 159 -10.82 12.85 -5.10
CA PRO A 159 -10.98 13.62 -3.85
C PRO A 159 -12.44 13.97 -3.51
N TYR A 160 -13.39 13.79 -4.43
CA TYR A 160 -14.80 14.14 -4.24
C TYR A 160 -15.68 12.88 -4.29
N ALA A 161 -16.49 12.67 -3.25
CA ALA A 161 -17.40 11.53 -3.12
C ALA A 161 -16.74 10.13 -3.18
N SER A 162 -15.51 10.02 -2.64
CA SER A 162 -14.80 8.74 -2.54
C SER A 162 -15.56 7.72 -1.68
N TRP A 163 -15.85 6.56 -2.27
CA TRP A 163 -16.36 5.36 -1.60
C TRP A 163 -15.40 4.82 -0.54
N TYR A 164 -14.10 5.11 -0.69
CA TYR A 164 -13.06 4.67 0.24
C TYR A 164 -12.73 5.69 1.33
N GLY A 165 -13.35 6.87 1.29
CA GLY A 165 -13.08 7.96 2.21
C GLY A 165 -11.82 8.74 1.86
N TYR A 166 -11.73 9.97 2.40
CA TYR A 166 -10.63 10.88 2.08
C TYR A 166 -9.57 10.86 3.19
N TYR A 167 -8.41 10.28 2.92
CA TYR A 167 -7.25 10.43 3.81
C TYR A 167 -6.62 11.82 3.62
N LYS A 168 -6.64 12.64 4.69
CA LYS A 168 -6.13 14.02 4.71
C LYS A 168 -4.65 14.17 5.09
N GLY A 169 -3.97 13.06 5.38
CA GLY A 169 -2.55 13.09 5.78
C GLY A 169 -1.60 13.25 4.59
N PRO A 170 -0.32 13.58 4.84
CA PRO A 170 0.71 13.65 3.81
C PRO A 170 0.90 12.28 3.17
N LEU A 171 0.97 12.26 1.84
CA LEU A 171 1.36 11.07 1.08
C LEU A 171 2.89 10.96 1.08
N GLU A 172 3.40 9.75 1.26
CA GLU A 172 4.81 9.44 1.04
C GLU A 172 5.11 9.37 -0.45
N ASP A 173 6.28 9.88 -0.85
CA ASP A 173 6.76 9.76 -2.22
C ASP A 173 7.37 8.35 -2.40
N PRO A 174 6.82 7.51 -3.31
CA PRO A 174 7.36 6.18 -3.61
C PRO A 174 8.82 6.18 -4.07
N PHE A 175 9.36 7.33 -4.51
CA PHE A 175 10.70 7.47 -5.09
C PHE A 175 11.68 8.24 -4.22
N ALA A 176 11.26 8.81 -3.09
CA ALA A 176 12.14 9.62 -2.23
C ALA A 176 13.15 8.79 -1.41
N VAL A 177 13.03 7.47 -1.37
CA VAL A 177 13.89 6.58 -0.56
C VAL A 177 14.77 5.73 -1.48
N VAL A 178 15.67 6.40 -2.20
CA VAL A 178 16.86 5.75 -2.77
C VAL A 178 18.05 6.45 -2.13
N GLU A 179 18.45 5.94 -0.96
CA GLU A 179 19.75 6.08 -0.27
C GLU A 179 19.55 6.26 1.24
N GLN A 180 19.53 5.15 1.99
CA GLN A 180 20.51 4.88 3.07
C GLN A 180 20.16 3.59 3.86
N PRO A 181 21.18 2.81 4.30
CA PRO A 181 21.02 1.69 5.23
C PRO A 181 21.19 2.09 6.71
N ILE A 182 20.31 1.51 7.56
CA ILE A 182 20.39 1.19 9.02
C ILE A 182 20.92 2.24 10.03
N CYS A 183 20.09 2.51 11.05
CA CYS A 183 20.39 2.38 12.51
C CYS A 183 20.13 3.62 13.37
N SER A 184 19.29 3.42 14.40
CA SER A 184 19.15 4.12 15.68
C SER A 184 19.53 5.60 15.77
N LYS A 185 18.55 6.44 16.12
CA LYS A 185 18.67 7.33 17.28
C LYS A 185 17.29 7.77 17.77
N VAL A 186 17.06 7.48 19.05
CA VAL A 186 16.16 8.21 19.94
C VAL A 186 16.69 9.64 20.04
N GLU A 187 15.84 10.66 19.86
CA GLU A 187 15.76 11.82 20.75
C GLU A 187 14.67 12.81 20.28
N ASP A 188 13.78 13.08 21.23
CA ASP A 188 13.02 14.30 21.54
C ASP A 188 12.19 15.06 20.50
N MET A 189 10.89 15.17 20.86
CA MET A 189 9.98 16.21 20.42
C MET A 189 10.52 17.60 20.78
N PRO A 190 10.10 18.62 20.01
CA PRO A 190 9.18 19.56 20.61
C PRO A 190 7.96 19.87 19.74
N GLU A 191 6.84 20.10 20.41
CA GLU A 191 5.64 20.73 19.87
C GLU A 191 5.99 22.05 19.15
N ALA A 192 5.46 22.22 17.94
CA ALA A 192 5.21 23.55 17.38
C ALA A 192 4.06 23.47 16.37
N SER A 193 2.95 24.08 16.73
CA SER A 193 1.87 24.50 15.85
C SER A 193 2.40 25.39 14.72
N SER A 194 2.19 24.99 13.46
CA SER A 194 2.24 25.92 12.32
C SER A 194 1.59 25.30 11.08
N GLU A 195 0.69 26.06 10.47
CA GLU A 195 0.03 25.81 9.18
C GLU A 195 1.04 25.42 8.08
N PRO A 196 0.66 24.58 7.09
CA PRO A 196 1.62 24.16 6.07
C PRO A 196 1.93 25.33 5.13
N ALA A 197 3.18 25.78 5.18
CA ALA A 197 3.73 26.78 4.27
C ALA A 197 3.50 26.39 2.80
N VAL A 198 2.80 27.26 2.08
CA VAL A 198 2.62 27.20 0.63
C VAL A 198 3.99 27.18 -0.02
N ARG A 199 4.25 26.18 -0.88
CA ARG A 199 5.51 26.09 -1.63
C ARG A 199 5.73 27.39 -2.43
N PRO A 200 6.88 28.08 -2.30
CA PRO A 200 7.09 29.35 -2.98
C PRO A 200 7.14 29.14 -4.49
N ILE A 201 6.30 29.89 -5.20
CA ILE A 201 6.22 29.86 -6.67
C ILE A 201 7.59 30.31 -7.23
N PRO A 202 8.18 29.60 -8.21
CA PRO A 202 9.47 29.97 -8.78
C PRO A 202 9.45 31.40 -9.32
N LYS A 203 10.48 32.20 -8.99
CA LYS A 203 10.59 33.62 -9.41
C LYS A 203 10.46 33.83 -10.92
N ALA A 204 10.86 32.83 -11.72
CA ALA A 204 10.70 32.84 -13.17
C ALA A 204 9.23 32.84 -13.60
N VAL A 205 8.37 32.08 -12.92
CA VAL A 205 6.93 32.01 -13.18
C VAL A 205 6.27 33.32 -12.79
N MET A 206 6.62 33.87 -11.63
CA MET A 206 6.07 35.14 -11.16
C MET A 206 6.43 36.30 -12.12
N LYS A 207 7.67 36.34 -12.63
CA LYS A 207 8.07 37.32 -13.65
C LYS A 207 7.26 37.21 -14.94
N LYS A 208 6.99 35.99 -15.42
CA LYS A 208 6.16 35.79 -16.62
C LYS A 208 4.72 36.24 -16.39
N ILE A 209 4.14 35.91 -15.24
CA ILE A 209 2.77 36.33 -14.89
C ILE A 209 2.68 37.85 -14.80
N CYS A 210 3.62 38.52 -14.11
CA CYS A 210 3.65 39.97 -14.04
C CYS A 210 3.81 40.62 -15.42
N HIS A 211 4.62 40.04 -16.30
CA HIS A 211 4.79 40.54 -17.67
C HIS A 211 3.49 40.46 -18.48
N ILE A 212 2.78 39.32 -18.42
CA ILE A 212 1.50 39.13 -19.11
C ILE A 212 0.45 40.12 -18.58
N LEU A 213 0.35 40.28 -17.26
CA LEU A 213 -0.60 41.20 -16.63
C LEU A 213 -0.32 42.67 -16.98
N SER A 214 0.97 43.06 -17.09
CA SER A 214 1.34 44.42 -17.53
C SER A 214 1.05 44.68 -19.00
N SER A 215 1.14 43.64 -19.84
CA SER A 215 0.92 43.74 -21.28
C SER A 215 -0.57 43.70 -21.66
N CYS A 216 -1.45 43.23 -20.77
CA CYS A 216 -2.88 43.09 -21.03
C CYS A 216 -3.76 43.70 -19.92
N PRO A 217 -3.76 45.04 -19.76
CA PRO A 217 -4.48 45.72 -18.68
C PRO A 217 -6.02 45.64 -18.78
N LYS A 218 -6.56 45.21 -19.93
CA LYS A 218 -8.01 45.03 -20.14
C LYS A 218 -8.45 43.56 -20.17
N GLY A 219 -7.56 42.62 -19.83
CA GLY A 219 -7.80 41.17 -19.93
C GLY A 219 -7.54 40.62 -21.33
N MET A 220 -7.37 39.29 -21.43
CA MET A 220 -7.19 38.55 -22.69
C MET A 220 -8.36 37.59 -22.89
N SER A 221 -8.79 37.38 -24.13
CA SER A 221 -9.72 36.32 -24.48
C SER A 221 -9.01 34.97 -24.45
N ILE A 222 -9.69 33.91 -24.03
CA ILE A 222 -9.15 32.54 -23.94
C ILE A 222 -8.71 31.99 -25.32
N THR A 223 -9.24 32.57 -26.40
CA THR A 223 -8.93 32.22 -27.79
C THR A 223 -7.58 32.74 -28.28
N ASP A 224 -6.97 33.69 -27.57
CA ASP A 224 -5.72 34.35 -27.97
C ASP A 224 -4.50 33.79 -27.22
N LEU A 225 -4.70 32.66 -26.50
CA LEU A 225 -3.69 31.98 -25.69
C LEU A 225 -3.17 30.73 -26.44
N GLU A 226 -2.45 30.93 -27.54
CA GLU A 226 -1.62 29.89 -28.19
C GLU A 226 -0.15 30.01 -27.75
#